data_AF-A0A1A6B3C7-F1
#
_entry.id   AF-A0A1A6B3C7-F1
#
_cell.length_a   1.000
_cell.length_b   1.000
_cell.length_c   1.000
_cell.angle_alpha   90.00
_cell.angle_beta   90.00
_cell.angle_gamma   90.00
#
_symmetry.space_group_name_H-M   'P 1'
#
loop_
_entity.id
_entity.type
_entity.pdbx_description
1 polymer ?
#
loop_
_entity_poly.entity_id
_entity_poly.type
_entity_poly.pdbx_seq_one_letter_code
_entity_poly.pdbx_strand_id
1 'polypeptide(L)'
;MTEVWAKRYKKEIDMAWPKRQPFGLDYMHFYQSPTIALGIYFEFILYLLISLLSAVFKSYFIWYSTFLGVTLHLLLIHIIIGSFKFKHYVPGVITSIIFLLPSIYYLYVSGKMLHYTGTTVILAFLLGIALLIALLPILHKSMGPCSNWFHKYSKAR
;
A
#
# COMPACT_ATOMS: atom_id res chain seq x y z
N MET A 1 -10.06 -1.58 14.10
CA MET A 1 -8.67 -1.91 14.54
C MET A 1 -7.76 -0.69 14.40
N THR A 2 -7.67 -0.11 13.21
CA THR A 2 -6.90 1.13 12.93
C THR A 2 -7.37 2.30 13.79
N GLU A 3 -8.67 2.40 14.08
CA GLU A 3 -9.25 3.42 14.96
C GLU A 3 -8.71 3.38 16.38
N VAL A 4 -8.75 2.19 16.98
CA VAL A 4 -8.29 1.98 18.35
C VAL A 4 -6.79 2.21 18.44
N TRP A 5 -6.03 1.73 17.45
CA TRP A 5 -4.59 1.96 17.36
C TRP A 5 -4.25 3.46 17.26
N ALA A 6 -4.87 4.18 16.33
CA ALA A 6 -4.55 5.58 16.09
C ALA A 6 -5.00 6.49 17.25
N LYS A 7 -6.12 6.16 17.91
CA LYS A 7 -6.55 6.84 19.14
C LYS A 7 -5.57 6.59 20.29
N ARG A 8 -5.09 5.35 20.44
CA ARG A 8 -4.15 4.96 21.51
C ARG A 8 -2.82 5.67 21.40
N TYR A 9 -2.29 5.82 20.19
CA TYR A 9 -0.96 6.38 19.94
C TYR A 9 -0.98 7.78 19.32
N LYS A 10 -2.07 8.53 19.51
CA LYS A 10 -2.27 9.84 18.85
C LYS A 10 -1.08 10.78 19.10
N LYS A 11 -0.64 10.90 20.34
CA LYS A 11 0.45 11.81 20.74
C LYS A 11 1.76 11.41 20.05
N GLU A 12 2.05 10.13 20.01
CA GLU A 12 3.26 9.56 19.42
C GLU A 12 3.26 9.70 17.89
N ILE A 13 2.10 9.56 17.24
CA ILE A 13 1.92 9.81 15.81
C ILE A 13 2.18 11.29 15.52
N ASP A 14 1.57 12.20 16.29
CA ASP A 14 1.74 13.65 16.11
C ASP A 14 3.19 14.09 16.32
N MET A 15 3.91 13.48 17.27
CA MET A 15 5.34 13.73 17.50
C MET A 15 6.22 13.17 16.38
N ALA A 16 5.92 11.97 15.87
CA ALA A 16 6.70 11.35 14.80
C ALA A 16 6.45 12.03 13.43
N TRP A 17 5.26 12.60 13.23
CA TRP A 17 4.83 13.20 11.97
C TRP A 17 4.05 14.51 12.17
N PRO A 18 4.72 15.61 12.56
CA PRO A 18 4.05 16.86 12.95
C PRO A 18 3.41 17.64 11.79
N LYS A 19 3.77 17.32 10.54
CA LYS A 19 3.29 18.05 9.34
C LYS A 19 2.26 17.29 8.52
N ARG A 20 2.45 15.97 8.37
CA ARG A 20 1.63 15.08 7.55
C ARG A 20 1.68 13.68 8.11
N GLN A 21 0.56 13.18 8.59
CA GLN A 21 0.45 11.84 9.13
C GLN A 21 0.51 10.79 7.99
N PRO A 22 1.21 9.68 8.21
CA PRO A 22 1.34 8.60 7.22
C PRO A 22 0.04 7.79 7.08
N PHE A 23 0.00 6.84 6.15
CA PHE A 23 -1.09 5.84 6.01
C PHE A 23 -2.49 6.44 5.79
N GLY A 24 -2.58 7.61 5.15
CA GLY A 24 -3.86 8.27 4.87
C GLY A 24 -4.54 8.87 6.09
N LEU A 25 -3.88 8.92 7.24
CA LEU A 25 -4.44 9.45 8.49
C LEU A 25 -4.85 10.93 8.38
N ASP A 26 -4.16 11.72 7.55
CA ASP A 26 -4.49 13.13 7.29
C ASP A 26 -5.87 13.35 6.63
N TYR A 27 -6.37 12.36 5.87
CA TYR A 27 -7.58 12.48 5.05
C TYR A 27 -8.80 11.81 5.69
N MET A 28 -8.63 11.20 6.87
CA MET A 28 -9.66 10.47 7.57
C MET A 28 -10.17 11.28 8.76
N HIS A 29 -11.37 11.88 8.64
CA HIS A 29 -11.91 12.76 9.69
C HIS A 29 -12.18 12.06 11.03
N PHE A 30 -12.32 10.74 11.04
CA PHE A 30 -12.05 9.85 12.15
C PHE A 30 -11.61 8.52 11.52
N TYR A 31 -10.79 7.74 12.22
CA TYR A 31 -9.95 6.64 11.75
C TYR A 31 -10.63 5.40 11.11
N GLN A 32 -11.74 5.56 10.39
CA GLN A 32 -12.68 4.51 9.99
C GLN A 32 -12.01 3.28 9.35
N SER A 33 -11.98 2.18 10.08
CA SER A 33 -11.49 0.89 9.57
C SER A 33 -12.13 0.47 8.23
N PRO A 34 -13.43 0.73 7.97
CA PRO A 34 -14.06 0.43 6.67
C PRO A 34 -13.39 1.13 5.47
N THR A 35 -12.99 2.39 5.62
CA THR A 35 -12.41 3.17 4.53
C THR A 35 -11.01 2.68 4.17
N ILE A 36 -10.20 2.31 5.17
CA ILE A 36 -8.88 1.70 4.95
C ILE A 36 -9.04 0.34 4.27
N ALA A 37 -10.01 -0.47 4.71
CA ALA A 37 -10.31 -1.75 4.08
C ALA A 37 -10.72 -1.59 2.61
N LEU A 38 -11.50 -0.56 2.29
CA LEU A 38 -11.87 -0.25 0.91
C LEU A 38 -10.65 0.15 0.06
N GLY A 39 -9.72 0.92 0.63
CA GLY A 39 -8.47 1.26 -0.04
C GLY A 39 -7.67 0.01 -0.43
N ILE A 40 -7.44 -0.87 0.54
CA ILE A 40 -6.74 -2.15 0.31
C ILE A 40 -7.47 -2.98 -0.75
N TYR A 41 -8.81 -3.00 -0.72
CA TYR A 41 -9.61 -3.72 -1.70
C TYR A 41 -9.46 -3.15 -3.13
N PHE A 42 -9.40 -1.83 -3.28
CA PHE A 42 -9.14 -1.19 -4.58
C PHE A 42 -7.75 -1.54 -5.13
N GLU A 43 -6.71 -1.53 -4.30
CA GLU A 43 -5.36 -1.96 -4.70
C GLU A 43 -5.37 -3.42 -5.16
N PHE A 44 -6.07 -4.28 -4.42
CA PHE A 44 -6.20 -5.69 -4.76
C PHE A 44 -6.92 -5.91 -6.10
N ILE A 45 -8.04 -5.22 -6.35
CA ILE A 45 -8.75 -5.28 -7.64
C ILE A 45 -7.84 -4.82 -8.78
N LEU A 46 -7.14 -3.71 -8.60
CA LEU A 46 -6.24 -3.19 -9.63
C LEU A 46 -5.14 -4.21 -9.95
N TYR A 47 -4.55 -4.82 -8.92
CA TYR A 47 -3.53 -5.84 -9.08
C TYR A 47 -4.08 -7.12 -9.75
N LEU A 48 -5.30 -7.55 -9.41
CA LEU A 48 -5.99 -8.64 -10.10
C LEU A 48 -6.22 -8.34 -11.58
N LEU A 49 -6.68 -7.13 -11.89
CA LEU A 49 -6.90 -6.70 -13.27
C LEU A 49 -5.58 -6.71 -14.06
N ILE A 50 -4.50 -6.16 -13.50
CA ILE A 50 -3.17 -6.20 -14.12
C ILE A 50 -2.71 -7.64 -14.34
N SER A 51 -2.90 -8.51 -13.36
CA SER A 51 -2.54 -9.93 -13.47
C SER A 51 -3.32 -10.65 -14.58
N LEU A 52 -4.63 -10.40 -14.67
CA LEU A 52 -5.49 -10.94 -15.72
C LEU A 52 -5.05 -10.45 -17.10
N LEU A 53 -4.84 -9.14 -17.25
CA LEU A 53 -4.39 -8.55 -18.51
C LEU A 53 -3.01 -9.11 -18.92
N SER A 54 -2.08 -9.25 -17.98
CA SER A 54 -0.78 -9.87 -18.25
C SER A 54 -0.91 -11.33 -18.71
N ALA A 55 -1.84 -12.10 -18.16
CA ALA A 55 -2.11 -13.47 -18.58
C ALA A 55 -2.76 -13.58 -19.97
N VAL A 56 -3.65 -12.63 -20.31
CA VAL A 56 -4.33 -12.54 -21.61
C VAL A 56 -3.36 -12.11 -22.72
N PHE A 57 -2.61 -11.02 -22.49
CA PHE A 57 -1.71 -10.43 -23.50
C PHE A 57 -0.30 -11.06 -23.50
N LYS A 58 -0.02 -12.01 -22.60
CA LYS A 58 1.30 -12.62 -22.41
C LYS A 58 2.42 -11.60 -22.17
N SER A 59 2.08 -10.45 -21.60
CA SER A 59 3.01 -9.36 -21.29
C SER A 59 3.05 -9.14 -19.79
N TYR A 60 4.17 -9.52 -19.17
CA TYR A 60 4.31 -9.55 -17.71
C TYR A 60 5.10 -8.37 -17.14
N PHE A 61 5.56 -7.45 -17.99
CA PHE A 61 6.42 -6.35 -17.55
C PHE A 61 5.68 -5.42 -16.58
N ILE A 62 4.44 -5.06 -16.89
CA ILE A 62 3.60 -4.21 -16.03
C ILE A 62 3.27 -4.93 -14.73
N TRP A 63 2.90 -6.21 -14.80
CA TRP A 63 2.65 -7.04 -13.62
C TRP A 63 3.88 -7.11 -12.71
N TYR A 64 5.04 -7.41 -13.26
CA TYR A 64 6.31 -7.48 -12.52
C TYR A 64 6.65 -6.13 -11.88
N SER A 65 6.51 -5.03 -12.62
CA SER A 65 6.73 -3.67 -12.13
C SER A 65 5.77 -3.32 -10.98
N THR A 66 4.50 -3.68 -11.12
CA THR A 66 3.48 -3.42 -10.10
C THR A 66 3.74 -4.24 -8.85
N PHE A 67 4.07 -5.53 -8.99
CA PHE A 67 4.39 -6.41 -7.87
C PHE A 67 5.66 -5.98 -7.14
N LEU A 68 6.66 -5.51 -7.88
CA LEU A 68 7.85 -4.89 -7.32
C LEU A 68 7.48 -3.62 -6.54
N GLY A 69 6.64 -2.75 -7.11
CA GLY A 69 6.10 -1.58 -6.41
C GLY A 69 5.39 -1.93 -5.10
N VAL A 70 4.54 -2.97 -5.10
CA VAL A 70 3.87 -3.49 -3.88
C VAL A 70 4.91 -4.02 -2.88
N THR A 71 5.92 -4.75 -3.33
CA THR A 71 6.99 -5.25 -2.45
C THR A 71 7.75 -4.09 -1.78
N LEU A 72 8.04 -3.03 -2.55
CA LEU A 72 8.63 -1.80 -2.02
C LEU A 72 7.68 -1.07 -1.08
N HIS A 73 6.37 -1.07 -1.32
CA HIS A 73 5.39 -0.52 -0.40
C HIS A 73 5.47 -1.20 0.98
N LEU A 74 5.48 -2.53 1.01
CA LEU A 74 5.58 -3.30 2.26
C LEU A 74 6.87 -2.96 3.02
N LEU A 75 8.00 -2.88 2.30
CA LEU A 75 9.30 -2.57 2.89
C LEU A 75 9.43 -1.11 3.35
N LEU A 76 9.15 -0.15 2.47
CA LEU A 76 9.41 1.26 2.72
C LEU A 76 8.34 1.87 3.62
N ILE A 77 7.05 1.65 3.34
CA ILE A 77 5.96 2.34 4.01
C ILE A 77 5.67 1.71 5.37
N HIS A 78 5.50 0.39 5.43
CA HIS A 78 5.17 -0.29 6.69
C HIS A 78 6.39 -0.56 7.57
N ILE A 79 7.45 -1.15 7.03
CA ILE A 79 8.61 -1.55 7.85
C ILE A 79 9.51 -0.35 8.15
N ILE A 80 10.09 0.29 7.13
CA ILE A 80 11.10 1.33 7.34
C ILE A 80 10.48 2.63 7.88
N ILE A 81 9.56 3.25 7.14
CA ILE A 81 8.99 4.55 7.54
C ILE A 81 8.11 4.37 8.78
N GLY A 82 7.26 3.35 8.79
CA GLY A 82 6.39 3.04 9.91
C GLY A 82 7.18 2.69 11.17
N SER A 83 7.99 1.63 11.15
CA SER A 83 8.54 1.08 12.39
C SER A 83 9.82 1.80 12.88
N PHE A 84 10.57 2.45 11.99
CA PHE A 84 11.82 3.12 12.37
C PHE A 84 11.57 4.53 12.94
N LYS A 85 10.60 5.27 12.38
CA LYS A 85 10.25 6.61 12.90
C LYS A 85 9.31 6.53 14.10
N PHE A 86 8.40 5.56 14.10
CA PHE A 86 7.43 5.38 15.16
C PHE A 86 7.77 4.12 15.94
N LYS A 87 8.30 4.32 17.16
CA LYS A 87 8.83 3.29 18.06
C LYS A 87 7.76 2.37 18.67
N HIS A 88 6.60 2.28 18.02
CA HIS A 88 5.48 1.46 18.43
C HIS A 88 4.98 0.64 17.24
N TYR A 89 4.15 -0.36 17.53
CA TYR A 89 3.57 -1.20 16.49
C TYR A 89 2.80 -0.35 15.48
N VAL A 90 3.02 -0.56 14.17
CA VAL A 90 2.20 0.02 13.09
C VAL A 90 1.34 -1.08 12.47
N PRO A 91 0.03 -0.84 12.25
CA PRO A 91 -0.84 -1.78 11.56
C PRO A 91 -0.26 -2.20 10.21
N GLY A 92 -0.26 -3.50 9.97
CA GLY A 92 0.28 -4.09 8.75
C GLY A 92 1.77 -4.44 8.79
N VAL A 93 2.53 -4.09 9.84
CA VAL A 93 3.97 -4.44 9.91
C VAL A 93 4.20 -5.95 9.94
N ILE A 94 3.45 -6.69 10.76
CA ILE A 94 3.60 -8.14 10.87
C ILE A 94 3.30 -8.81 9.52
N THR A 95 2.21 -8.42 8.86
CA THR A 95 1.88 -8.94 7.53
C THR A 95 2.95 -8.58 6.53
N SER A 96 3.45 -7.34 6.53
CA SER A 96 4.55 -6.93 5.63
C SER A 96 5.81 -7.77 5.84
N ILE A 97 6.20 -8.08 7.07
CA ILE A 97 7.37 -8.93 7.35
C ILE A 97 7.16 -10.35 6.81
N ILE A 98 5.99 -10.95 7.07
CA ILE A 98 5.67 -12.30 6.61
C ILE A 98 5.65 -12.37 5.07
N PHE A 99 5.07 -11.37 4.40
CA PHE A 99 4.94 -11.34 2.95
C PHE A 99 6.18 -10.84 2.21
N LEU A 100 7.13 -10.18 2.88
CA LEU A 100 8.33 -9.65 2.23
C LEU A 100 9.20 -10.78 1.66
N LEU A 101 9.48 -11.83 2.44
CA LEU A 101 10.35 -12.92 1.99
C LEU A 101 9.76 -13.68 0.78
N PRO A 102 8.48 -14.11 0.80
CA PRO A 102 7.86 -14.70 -0.40
C PRO A 102 7.85 -13.75 -1.59
N SER A 103 7.61 -12.46 -1.38
CA SER A 103 7.54 -11.48 -2.48
C SER A 103 8.88 -11.32 -3.19
N ILE A 104 9.98 -11.23 -2.44
CA ILE A 104 11.33 -11.18 -2.99
C ILE A 104 11.63 -12.46 -3.76
N TYR A 105 11.27 -13.62 -3.21
CA TYR A 105 11.47 -14.90 -3.87
C TYR A 105 10.69 -14.99 -5.20
N TYR A 106 9.42 -14.56 -5.21
CA TYR A 106 8.61 -14.54 -6.43
C TYR A 106 9.12 -13.56 -7.48
N LEU A 107 9.61 -12.38 -7.09
CA LEU A 107 10.28 -11.46 -8.01
C LEU A 107 11.54 -12.09 -8.62
N TYR A 108 12.35 -12.76 -7.80
CA TYR A 108 13.54 -13.45 -8.30
C TYR A 108 13.18 -14.55 -9.32
N VAL A 109 12.27 -15.46 -8.94
CA VAL A 109 11.87 -16.58 -9.81
C VAL A 109 11.20 -16.07 -11.09
N SER A 110 10.27 -15.13 -10.99
CA SER A 110 9.59 -14.57 -12.17
C SER A 110 10.56 -13.82 -13.09
N GLY A 111 11.50 -13.04 -12.55
CA GLY A 111 12.53 -12.38 -13.35
C GLY A 111 13.39 -13.38 -14.13
N LYS A 112 13.73 -14.52 -13.52
CA LYS A 112 14.45 -15.61 -14.20
C LYS A 112 13.60 -16.30 -15.27
N MET A 113 12.34 -16.62 -14.98
CA MET A 113 11.43 -17.28 -15.93
C MET A 113 11.07 -16.39 -17.12
N LEU A 114 10.99 -15.08 -16.91
CA LEU A 114 10.72 -14.10 -17.96
C LEU A 114 11.99 -13.66 -18.71
N HIS A 115 13.16 -14.22 -18.34
CA HIS A 115 14.47 -13.87 -18.90
C HIS A 115 14.78 -12.36 -18.84
N TYR A 116 14.35 -11.69 -17.78
CA TYR A 116 14.59 -10.28 -17.57
C TYR A 116 16.05 -10.02 -17.23
N THR A 117 16.68 -9.16 -18.03
CA THR A 117 18.04 -8.65 -17.80
C THR A 117 18.03 -7.63 -16.66
N GLY A 118 19.21 -7.32 -16.12
CA GLY A 118 19.35 -6.28 -15.09
C GLY A 118 18.75 -4.93 -15.51
N THR A 119 18.87 -4.55 -16.79
CA THR A 119 18.28 -3.31 -17.32
C THR A 119 16.75 -3.33 -17.27
N THR A 120 16.11 -4.44 -17.67
CA THR A 120 14.65 -4.59 -17.58
C THR A 120 14.15 -4.56 -16.14
N VAL A 121 14.91 -5.16 -15.20
CA VAL A 121 14.58 -5.12 -13.77
C VAL A 121 14.67 -3.68 -13.23
N ILE A 122 15.70 -2.92 -13.62
CA ILE A 122 15.82 -1.50 -13.23
C ILE A 122 14.67 -0.66 -13.78
N LEU A 123 14.30 -0.86 -15.05
CA LEU A 123 13.14 -0.17 -15.65
C LEU A 123 11.83 -0.52 -14.92
N ALA A 124 11.64 -1.80 -14.60
CA ALA A 124 10.48 -2.24 -13.84
C ALA A 124 10.46 -1.66 -12.42
N PHE A 125 11.62 -1.53 -11.78
CA PHE A 125 11.77 -0.89 -10.49
C PHE A 125 11.34 0.59 -10.53
N LEU A 126 11.84 1.33 -11.52
CA LEU A 126 11.46 2.74 -11.71
C LEU A 126 9.96 2.89 -11.99
N LEU A 127 9.40 2.02 -12.84
CA LEU A 127 7.97 2.02 -13.11
C LEU A 127 7.15 1.67 -11.86
N GLY A 128 7.58 0.69 -11.07
CA GLY A 128 6.94 0.32 -9.81
C GLY A 128 6.91 1.48 -8.81
N ILE A 129 8.00 2.23 -8.67
CA ILE A 129 8.06 3.44 -7.85
C ILE A 129 7.10 4.51 -8.40
N ALA A 130 7.11 4.75 -9.70
CA ALA A 130 6.23 5.74 -10.32
C ALA A 130 4.74 5.40 -10.07
N LEU A 131 4.36 4.14 -10.23
CA LEU A 131 3.01 3.65 -9.94
C LEU A 131 2.65 3.83 -8.46
N LEU A 132 3.57 3.54 -7.54
CA LEU A 132 3.36 3.71 -6.10
C LEU A 132 3.13 5.19 -5.72
N ILE A 133 3.96 6.09 -6.27
CA ILE A 133 3.85 7.54 -6.03
C ILE A 133 2.58 8.10 -6.65
N ALA A 134 2.10 7.56 -7.77
CA ALA A 134 0.86 7.99 -8.40
C ALA A 134 -0.39 7.44 -7.67
N LEU A 135 -0.42 6.13 -7.39
CA LEU A 135 -1.61 5.43 -6.92
C LEU A 135 -1.93 5.71 -5.46
N LEU A 136 -0.93 5.65 -4.56
CA LEU A 136 -1.18 5.79 -3.12
C LEU A 136 -1.78 7.15 -2.74
N PRO A 137 -1.30 8.30 -3.26
CA PRO A 137 -1.91 9.58 -2.92
C PRO A 137 -3.33 9.73 -3.47
N ILE A 138 -3.61 9.16 -4.65
CA ILE A 138 -4.98 9.17 -5.22
C ILE A 138 -5.92 8.40 -4.30
N LEU A 139 -5.49 7.21 -3.86
CA LEU A 139 -6.26 6.38 -2.98
C LEU A 139 -6.46 7.02 -1.60
N HIS A 140 -5.41 7.56 -0.99
CA HIS A 140 -5.53 8.26 0.29
C HIS A 140 -6.45 9.49 0.18
N LYS A 141 -6.42 10.23 -0.94
CA LYS A 141 -7.35 11.34 -1.15
C LYS A 141 -8.81 10.89 -1.30
N SER A 142 -9.06 9.72 -1.91
CA SER A 142 -10.42 9.20 -2.08
C SER A 142 -11.02 8.64 -0.77
N MET A 143 -10.17 8.32 0.22
CA MET A 143 -10.61 7.86 1.54
C MET A 143 -11.45 8.91 2.28
N GLY A 144 -11.14 10.21 2.19
CA GLY A 144 -11.88 11.26 2.89
C GLY A 144 -13.37 11.35 2.47
N PRO A 145 -13.66 11.53 1.17
CA PRO A 145 -15.03 11.49 0.65
C PRO A 145 -15.77 10.20 1.00
N CYS A 146 -15.08 9.05 0.92
CA CYS A 146 -15.64 7.75 1.25
C CYS A 146 -16.03 7.64 2.74
N SER A 147 -15.16 8.09 3.65
CA SER A 147 -15.42 8.16 5.09
C SER A 147 -16.65 9.01 5.41
N ASN A 148 -16.76 10.18 4.78
CA ASN A 148 -17.93 11.06 4.94
C ASN A 148 -19.21 10.40 4.43
N TRP A 149 -19.14 9.67 3.32
CA TRP A 149 -20.27 8.92 2.78
C TRP A 149 -20.74 7.82 3.73
N PHE A 150 -19.82 7.03 4.29
CA PHE A 150 -20.15 6.01 5.29
C PHE A 150 -20.79 6.60 6.54
N HIS A 151 -20.28 7.73 7.03
CA HIS A 151 -20.83 8.43 8.19
C HIS A 151 -22.24 8.97 7.93
N LYS A 152 -22.52 9.47 6.72
CA LYS A 152 -23.86 9.91 6.35
C LYS A 152 -24.83 8.72 6.26
N TYR A 153 -24.38 7.62 5.67
CA TYR A 153 -25.20 6.40 5.53
C TYR A 153 -25.54 5.78 6.89
N SER A 154 -24.60 5.77 7.84
CA SER A 154 -24.84 5.19 9.17
C SER A 154 -25.84 6.00 10.02
N LYS A 155 -25.96 7.32 9.79
CA LYS A 155 -26.92 8.20 10.46
C LYS A 155 -28.29 8.29 9.79
N ALA A 156 -28.43 7.75 8.58
CA ALA A 156 -29.70 7.73 7.85
C ALA A 156 -30.59 6.53 8.22
N ARG A 157 -30.16 5.73 9.21
CA ARG A 157 -30.93 4.68 9.90
C ARG A 157 -31.13 5.08 11.36
#